data_AF-C3Y809-F1
#
_entry.id   AF-C3Y809-F1
#
_cell.length_a   1.000
_cell.length_b   1.000
_cell.length_c   1.000
_cell.angle_alpha   90.00
_cell.angle_beta   90.00
_cell.angle_gamma   90.00
#
_symmetry.space_group_name_H-M   'P 1'
#
loop_
_entity.id
_entity.type
_entity.pdbx_description
1 polymer ?
#
loop_
_entity_poly.entity_id
_entity_poly.type
_entity_poly.pdbx_seq_one_letter_code
_entity_poly.pdbx_strand_id
1 'polypeptide(L)'
;MGRGFHLLDHSVCYKVSHVLMCSLWTHHSSIKMKPTKTVPTPILPNIEDCQWSPSVAHLFQRHYILQTPMYYIRWIYAVVYSLYLLFVLRAPTDADIVRLVENTSLCMLVRPAKNGRTDEYEMTVDDCKLRASGGYHLKHMSMLYKKGEDAVQILRFTRNGVNLSNRSQIFSTLYFYGTLSSHVKCHLFSNSLVRHIVDRDLKILQESTYTSIPLHYGLLHSSISALQSEGNVSRFLGYGGVGIRESLMEESRNMRAWEGHQSGRRWDLLGQESLLYKLFRSRQALRDVMRRHGVDQKLLEALFNHIVVHAMDHYGCDKSSNLRFSLHPWHVGCSTHQAFNTNMFRVLIVRPNLNPLAPNTLRSINKPFYRDLYRELKIIHPQVAEEATASVMFFGMLL
;
A
#
# COMPACT_ATOMS: atom_id res chain seq x y z
N MET A 1 36.65 48.25 20.17
CA MET A 1 36.68 48.04 21.63
C MET A 1 35.42 47.28 22.05
N GLY A 2 35.60 46.02 22.47
CA GLY A 2 34.83 45.27 23.47
C GLY A 2 33.30 45.10 23.42
N ARG A 3 32.92 43.83 23.65
CA ARG A 3 31.67 43.25 24.24
C ARG A 3 30.55 42.96 23.24
N GLY A 4 29.96 41.76 23.17
CA GLY A 4 30.16 40.51 23.91
C GLY A 4 29.08 39.52 23.42
N PHE A 5 29.48 38.34 22.94
CA PHE A 5 28.59 37.27 22.50
C PHE A 5 28.36 36.30 23.67
N HIS A 6 27.09 36.08 24.03
CA HIS A 6 26.69 34.95 24.87
C HIS A 6 26.41 33.73 23.98
N LEU A 7 27.24 32.71 24.16
CA LEU A 7 26.96 31.32 23.77
C LEU A 7 25.94 30.73 24.74
N LEU A 8 24.91 30.05 24.21
CA LEU A 8 24.13 29.07 24.96
C LEU A 8 24.39 27.69 24.37
N ASP A 9 25.05 26.91 25.22
CA ASP A 9 25.41 25.51 25.13
C ASP A 9 24.20 24.66 25.55
N HIS A 10 23.82 23.67 24.75
CA HIS A 10 22.91 22.61 25.16
C HIS A 10 23.40 21.28 24.61
N SER A 11 24.43 20.76 25.29
CA SER A 11 24.74 19.34 25.36
C SER A 11 23.79 18.66 26.37
N VAL A 12 22.98 17.69 25.92
CA VAL A 12 22.29 16.75 26.83
C VAL A 12 22.57 15.33 26.40
N CYS A 13 23.27 14.65 27.31
CA CYS A 13 23.74 13.27 27.27
C CYS A 13 22.62 12.22 27.12
N TYR A 14 22.90 11.21 26.32
CA TYR A 14 22.26 9.89 26.39
C TYR A 14 22.62 9.20 27.72
N LYS A 15 21.62 8.85 28.52
CA LYS A 15 21.76 7.89 29.63
C LYS A 15 21.06 6.59 29.26
N VAL A 16 21.88 5.58 28.97
CA VAL A 16 21.50 4.17 28.95
C VAL A 16 21.55 3.68 30.40
N SER A 17 20.44 3.19 30.94
CA SER A 17 20.39 2.55 32.26
C SER A 17 19.87 1.13 32.14
N HIS A 18 20.74 0.20 32.49
CA HIS A 18 20.47 -1.19 32.84
C HIS A 18 19.33 -1.33 33.85
N VAL A 19 18.44 -2.32 33.66
CA VAL A 19 17.70 -2.93 34.77
C VAL A 19 17.85 -4.44 34.68
N LEU A 20 18.49 -4.97 35.72
CA LEU A 20 18.73 -6.38 36.00
C LEU A 20 17.45 -7.06 36.51
N MET A 21 17.45 -8.37 36.33
CA MET A 21 16.56 -9.38 36.91
C MET A 21 16.20 -9.15 38.38
N CYS A 22 14.93 -9.42 38.72
CA CYS A 22 14.54 -9.99 40.00
C CYS A 22 13.37 -10.96 39.79
N SER A 23 13.67 -12.24 39.94
CA SER A 23 12.74 -13.32 40.16
C SER A 23 12.18 -13.23 41.58
N LEU A 24 10.87 -13.39 41.76
CA LEU A 24 10.29 -13.93 43.00
C LEU A 24 8.95 -14.59 42.69
N TRP A 25 8.86 -15.84 43.11
CA TRP A 25 7.74 -16.77 43.01
C TRP A 25 6.77 -16.60 44.19
N THR A 26 5.60 -17.26 44.06
CA THR A 26 4.48 -17.46 45.01
C THR A 26 3.36 -16.41 44.91
N HIS A 27 2.06 -16.73 44.82
CA HIS A 27 1.30 -17.95 45.11
C HIS A 27 0.08 -18.08 44.18
N HIS A 28 -0.21 -19.30 43.73
CA HIS A 28 -1.44 -19.68 43.01
C HIS A 28 -2.69 -19.62 43.91
N SER A 29 -3.71 -18.90 43.46
CA SER A 29 -5.12 -19.20 43.79
C SER A 29 -5.89 -19.35 42.47
N SER A 30 -6.27 -20.58 42.13
CA SER A 30 -6.98 -20.88 40.89
C SER A 30 -8.48 -20.61 41.04
N ILE A 31 -8.91 -19.39 40.73
CA ILE A 31 -10.32 -19.15 40.41
C ILE A 31 -10.50 -19.55 38.95
N LYS A 32 -11.12 -20.71 38.70
CA LYS A 32 -11.56 -21.14 37.37
C LYS A 32 -12.70 -20.21 36.91
N MET A 33 -12.34 -19.06 36.36
CA MET A 33 -13.27 -18.28 35.55
C MET A 33 -13.52 -19.05 34.26
N LYS A 34 -14.79 -19.41 34.03
CA LYS A 34 -15.25 -19.90 32.73
C LYS A 34 -14.80 -18.89 31.66
N PRO A 35 -14.20 -19.31 30.54
CA PRO A 35 -13.86 -18.39 29.47
C PRO A 35 -15.15 -17.81 28.91
N THR A 36 -15.47 -16.58 29.31
CA THR A 36 -16.32 -15.71 28.50
C THR A 36 -15.74 -15.74 27.09
N LYS A 37 -16.53 -16.16 26.11
CA LYS A 37 -16.20 -16.04 24.68
C LYS A 37 -15.94 -14.57 24.39
N THR A 38 -14.71 -14.12 24.60
CA THR A 38 -14.23 -12.84 24.12
C THR A 38 -14.32 -12.95 22.61
N VAL A 39 -15.17 -12.10 22.02
CA VAL A 39 -15.17 -11.89 20.58
C VAL A 39 -13.71 -11.60 20.20
N PRO A 40 -13.08 -12.42 19.33
CA PRO A 40 -11.68 -12.25 19.03
C PRO A 40 -11.43 -10.85 18.48
N THR A 41 -10.52 -10.09 19.10
CA THR A 41 -10.16 -8.76 18.63
C THR A 41 -9.54 -8.88 17.23
N PRO A 42 -10.08 -8.18 16.21
CA PRO A 42 -9.53 -8.21 14.86
C PRO A 42 -8.12 -7.62 14.85
N ILE A 43 -7.29 -8.08 13.91
CA ILE A 43 -6.02 -7.40 13.62
C ILE A 43 -6.36 -6.06 12.96
N LEU A 44 -5.98 -4.98 13.64
CA LEU A 44 -6.16 -3.62 13.15
C LEU A 44 -4.89 -3.15 12.44
N PRO A 45 -5.01 -2.28 11.42
CA PRO A 45 -3.86 -1.72 10.75
C PRO A 45 -3.06 -0.83 11.72
N ASN A 46 -1.75 -1.05 11.81
CA ASN A 46 -0.86 -0.21 12.61
C ASN A 46 0.46 0.08 11.88
N ILE A 47 0.80 1.37 11.80
CA ILE A 47 2.04 1.82 11.17
C ILE A 47 3.26 1.57 12.05
N GLU A 48 3.10 1.52 13.37
CA GLU A 48 4.19 1.31 14.33
C GLU A 48 4.67 -0.16 14.34
N ASP A 49 3.86 -1.08 13.83
CA ASP A 49 4.20 -2.51 13.80
C ASP A 49 5.36 -2.85 12.84
N CYS A 50 5.81 -1.89 12.01
CA CYS A 50 7.00 -2.06 11.18
C CYS A 50 8.33 -1.78 11.92
N GLN A 51 8.29 -1.33 13.18
CA GLN A 51 9.52 -1.08 13.95
C GLN A 51 10.36 -2.35 14.09
N TRP A 52 11.68 -2.19 14.27
CA TRP A 52 12.56 -3.33 14.52
C TRP A 52 12.33 -3.90 15.93
N SER A 53 12.48 -5.21 16.09
CA SER A 53 12.57 -5.87 17.40
C SER A 53 13.26 -7.22 17.28
N PRO A 54 13.72 -7.84 18.38
CA PRO A 54 14.39 -9.15 18.33
C PRO A 54 13.58 -10.24 17.62
N SER A 55 12.25 -10.31 17.79
CA SER A 55 11.43 -11.36 17.18
C SER A 55 11.42 -11.32 15.64
N VAL A 56 11.58 -10.14 15.04
CA VAL A 56 11.56 -9.93 13.59
C VAL A 56 12.95 -9.70 12.99
N ALA A 57 14.03 -9.72 13.78
CA ALA A 57 15.38 -9.41 13.32
C ALA A 57 15.83 -10.30 12.14
N HIS A 58 15.43 -11.57 12.16
CA HIS A 58 15.70 -12.51 11.07
C HIS A 58 15.08 -12.09 9.72
N LEU A 59 13.94 -11.38 9.74
CA LEU A 59 13.31 -10.85 8.53
C LEU A 59 14.14 -9.71 7.94
N PHE A 60 14.69 -8.83 8.78
CA PHE A 60 15.57 -7.73 8.34
C PHE A 60 16.86 -8.27 7.70
N GLN A 61 17.48 -9.26 8.33
CA GLN A 61 18.68 -9.90 7.79
C GLN A 61 18.40 -10.58 6.45
N ARG A 62 17.30 -11.33 6.36
CA ARG A 62 16.87 -11.99 5.11
C ARG A 62 16.59 -10.97 4.00
N HIS A 63 15.88 -9.89 4.33
CA HIS A 63 15.60 -8.79 3.39
C HIS A 63 16.88 -8.16 2.88
N TYR A 64 17.81 -7.81 3.77
CA TYR A 64 19.09 -7.21 3.39
C TYR A 64 19.89 -8.10 2.43
N ILE A 65 20.01 -9.39 2.72
CA ILE A 65 20.80 -10.32 1.89
C ILE A 65 20.14 -10.51 0.51
N LEU A 66 18.82 -10.68 0.48
CA LEU A 66 18.13 -11.14 -0.73
C LEU A 66 17.62 -9.97 -1.60
N GLN A 67 17.24 -8.84 -1.01
CA GLN A 67 16.66 -7.71 -1.75
C GLN A 67 17.67 -6.63 -2.13
N THR A 68 18.71 -6.38 -1.32
CA THR A 68 19.69 -5.32 -1.60
C THR A 68 20.40 -5.51 -2.95
N PRO A 69 20.92 -6.70 -3.32
CA PRO A 69 21.56 -6.88 -4.64
C PRO A 69 20.57 -6.67 -5.79
N MET A 70 19.33 -7.19 -5.63
CA MET A 70 18.27 -7.03 -6.62
C MET A 70 17.87 -5.56 -6.80
N TYR A 71 18.00 -4.74 -5.75
CA TYR A 71 17.71 -3.31 -5.80
C TYR A 71 18.64 -2.59 -6.76
N TYR A 72 19.96 -2.83 -6.67
CA TYR A 72 20.93 -2.21 -7.57
C TYR A 72 20.67 -2.59 -9.03
N ILE A 73 20.44 -3.88 -9.29
CA ILE A 73 20.13 -4.37 -10.64
C ILE A 73 18.86 -3.70 -11.18
N ARG A 74 17.82 -3.62 -10.35
CA ARG A 74 16.56 -2.99 -10.75
C ARG A 74 16.72 -1.49 -10.95
N TRP A 75 17.48 -0.80 -10.12
CA TRP A 75 17.70 0.62 -10.28
C TRP A 75 18.30 0.92 -11.66
N ILE A 76 19.31 0.15 -12.08
CA ILE A 76 19.90 0.25 -13.42
C ILE A 76 18.84 -0.01 -14.50
N TYR A 77 18.08 -1.10 -14.38
CA TYR A 77 16.98 -1.40 -15.29
C TYR A 77 15.96 -0.26 -15.34
N ALA A 78 15.59 0.32 -14.20
CA ALA A 78 14.61 1.37 -14.09
C ALA A 78 15.08 2.63 -14.80
N VAL A 79 16.36 3.00 -14.68
CA VAL A 79 16.94 4.13 -15.42
C VAL A 79 16.82 3.90 -16.92
N VAL A 80 17.34 2.78 -17.41
CA VAL A 80 17.35 2.45 -18.85
C VAL A 80 15.93 2.36 -19.41
N TYR A 81 15.05 1.64 -18.72
CA TYR A 81 13.68 1.46 -19.16
C TYR A 81 12.86 2.75 -19.06
N SER A 82 13.11 3.59 -18.05
CA SER A 82 12.45 4.90 -17.95
C SER A 82 12.87 5.85 -19.07
N LEU A 83 14.13 5.80 -19.50
CA LEU A 83 14.60 6.54 -20.70
C LEU A 83 13.89 6.05 -21.95
N TYR A 84 13.79 4.73 -22.15
CA TYR A 84 13.02 4.14 -23.25
C TYR A 84 11.55 4.58 -23.23
N LEU A 85 10.91 4.54 -22.05
CA LEU A 85 9.50 4.90 -21.94
C LEU A 85 9.21 6.32 -22.40
N LEU A 86 10.14 7.28 -22.22
CA LEU A 86 9.95 8.68 -22.63
C LEU A 86 9.52 8.84 -24.11
N PHE A 87 9.90 7.89 -24.97
CA PHE A 87 9.55 7.90 -26.40
C PHE A 87 8.14 7.38 -26.71
N VAL A 88 7.51 6.65 -25.78
CA VAL A 88 6.20 6.00 -25.98
C VAL A 88 5.13 6.50 -25.00
N LEU A 89 5.45 7.47 -24.15
CA LEU A 89 4.48 8.03 -23.21
C LEU A 89 3.43 8.87 -23.93
N ARG A 90 2.16 8.71 -23.54
CA ARG A 90 1.04 9.54 -23.99
C ARG A 90 0.30 10.19 -22.83
N ALA A 91 -0.48 11.23 -23.10
CA ALA A 91 -1.33 11.84 -22.09
C ALA A 91 -2.42 10.86 -21.59
N PRO A 92 -2.87 10.95 -20.32
CA PRO A 92 -4.02 10.20 -19.80
C PRO A 92 -5.33 10.61 -20.47
N THR A 93 -6.19 9.63 -20.69
CA THR A 93 -7.58 9.80 -21.16
C THR A 93 -8.58 9.51 -20.04
N ASP A 94 -9.86 9.84 -20.24
CA ASP A 94 -10.94 9.50 -19.30
C ASP A 94 -11.00 7.97 -19.05
N ALA A 95 -10.77 7.16 -20.09
CA ALA A 95 -10.70 5.71 -19.98
C ALA A 95 -9.53 5.24 -19.12
N ASP A 96 -8.36 5.89 -19.21
CA ASP A 96 -7.21 5.54 -18.36
C ASP A 96 -7.44 5.89 -16.89
N ILE A 97 -8.09 7.02 -16.64
CA ILE A 97 -8.43 7.48 -15.28
C ILE A 97 -9.41 6.52 -14.63
N VAL A 98 -10.50 6.17 -15.32
CA VAL A 98 -11.46 5.20 -14.79
C VAL A 98 -10.84 3.81 -14.68
N ARG A 99 -9.98 3.40 -15.61
CA ARG A 99 -9.22 2.15 -15.48
C ARG A 99 -8.34 2.13 -14.24
N LEU A 100 -7.65 3.22 -13.91
CA LEU A 100 -6.88 3.30 -12.66
C LEU A 100 -7.80 3.09 -11.45
N VAL A 101 -8.96 3.74 -11.43
CA VAL A 101 -9.91 3.63 -10.33
C VAL A 101 -10.49 2.22 -10.23
N GLU A 102 -11.03 1.69 -11.33
CA GLU A 102 -11.73 0.40 -11.34
C GLU A 102 -10.80 -0.81 -11.26
N ASN A 103 -9.50 -0.65 -11.60
CA ASN A 103 -8.53 -1.75 -11.55
C ASN A 103 -7.60 -1.74 -10.33
N THR A 104 -7.82 -0.86 -9.35
CA THR A 104 -7.03 -0.79 -8.10
C THR A 104 -7.96 -0.80 -6.89
N SER A 105 -7.39 -0.69 -5.68
CA SER A 105 -8.14 -0.58 -4.42
C SER A 105 -9.07 0.62 -4.39
N LEU A 106 -8.87 1.61 -5.25
CA LEU A 106 -9.82 2.72 -5.45
C LEU A 106 -11.20 2.24 -5.90
N CYS A 107 -11.30 1.07 -6.55
CA CYS A 107 -12.59 0.52 -7.00
C CYS A 107 -13.52 0.26 -5.82
N MET A 108 -12.96 0.04 -4.63
CA MET A 108 -13.76 -0.12 -3.43
C MET A 108 -14.55 1.14 -3.13
N LEU A 109 -14.01 2.34 -3.40
CA LEU A 109 -14.63 3.64 -3.13
C LEU A 109 -15.74 4.01 -4.13
N VAL A 110 -15.88 3.26 -5.23
CA VAL A 110 -16.87 3.52 -6.27
C VAL A 110 -18.26 3.09 -5.80
N ARG A 111 -19.25 3.91 -6.12
CA ARG A 111 -20.67 3.60 -5.91
C ARG A 111 -21.51 4.09 -7.09
N PRO A 112 -22.69 3.49 -7.35
CA PRO A 112 -23.65 4.07 -8.27
C PRO A 112 -23.96 5.52 -7.87
N ALA A 113 -24.11 6.39 -8.86
CA ALA A 113 -24.43 7.79 -8.63
C ALA A 113 -25.81 7.95 -7.96
N LYS A 114 -25.93 8.93 -7.06
CA LYS A 114 -27.18 9.16 -6.30
C LYS A 114 -28.35 9.69 -7.14
N ASN A 115 -28.11 10.04 -8.40
CA ASN A 115 -29.11 10.61 -9.30
C ASN A 115 -30.06 9.58 -9.93
N GLY A 116 -29.96 8.30 -9.53
CA GLY A 116 -30.84 7.23 -10.01
C GLY A 116 -30.48 6.69 -11.39
N ARG A 117 -29.39 7.17 -12.00
CA ARG A 117 -28.90 6.67 -13.29
C ARG A 117 -28.03 5.44 -13.11
N THR A 118 -28.31 4.41 -13.90
CA THR A 118 -27.58 3.13 -13.84
C THR A 118 -26.25 3.16 -14.59
N ASP A 119 -26.03 4.18 -15.43
CA ASP A 119 -24.82 4.36 -16.23
C ASP A 119 -23.80 5.29 -15.57
N GLU A 120 -24.11 5.85 -14.40
CA GLU A 120 -23.26 6.83 -13.71
C GLU A 120 -22.76 6.33 -12.35
N TYR A 121 -21.52 6.68 -12.05
CA TYR A 121 -20.80 6.23 -10.87
C TYR A 121 -20.07 7.40 -10.22
N GLU A 122 -20.04 7.39 -8.90
CA GLU A 122 -19.36 8.41 -8.10
C GLU A 122 -18.32 7.79 -7.17
N MET A 123 -17.28 8.57 -6.91
CA MET A 123 -16.25 8.30 -5.91
C MET A 123 -16.04 9.58 -5.12
N THR A 124 -16.01 9.49 -3.79
CA THR A 124 -15.79 10.64 -2.90
C THR A 124 -14.83 10.24 -1.80
N VAL A 125 -13.87 11.11 -1.54
CA VAL A 125 -12.94 10.99 -0.41
C VAL A 125 -13.00 12.29 0.36
N ASP A 126 -13.43 12.20 1.60
CA ASP A 126 -13.51 13.28 2.56
C ASP A 126 -12.42 13.16 3.62
N ASP A 127 -12.04 14.29 4.20
CA ASP A 127 -11.10 14.38 5.32
C ASP A 127 -9.73 13.71 5.08
N CYS A 128 -9.24 13.76 3.84
CA CYS A 128 -7.92 13.24 3.49
C CYS A 128 -6.82 14.08 4.17
N LYS A 129 -5.80 13.40 4.71
CA LYS A 129 -4.68 14.03 5.45
C LYS A 129 -3.41 14.15 4.62
N LEU A 130 -3.43 13.72 3.36
CA LEU A 130 -2.23 13.72 2.51
C LEU A 130 -1.75 15.13 2.18
N ARG A 131 -0.44 15.31 2.30
CA ARG A 131 0.27 16.54 1.97
C ARG A 131 1.33 16.26 0.92
N ALA A 132 1.47 17.17 -0.02
CA ALA A 132 2.51 17.16 -1.04
C ALA A 132 3.51 18.30 -0.78
N SER A 133 4.73 18.11 -1.31
CA SER A 133 5.81 19.10 -1.33
C SER A 133 5.33 20.51 -1.70
N GLY A 134 5.83 21.56 -1.06
CA GLY A 134 5.43 22.94 -1.37
C GLY A 134 4.13 23.41 -0.71
N GLY A 135 3.68 22.72 0.36
CA GLY A 135 2.55 23.17 1.17
C GLY A 135 1.18 22.86 0.57
N TYR A 136 1.09 21.90 -0.36
CA TYR A 136 -0.18 21.49 -0.96
C TYR A 136 -0.84 20.38 -0.13
N HIS A 137 -2.16 20.47 0.04
CA HIS A 137 -2.94 19.53 0.84
C HIS A 137 -4.05 18.93 -0.01
N LEU A 138 -4.20 17.61 0.01
CA LEU A 138 -5.40 16.95 -0.52
C LEU A 138 -6.34 16.71 0.67
N LYS A 139 -7.39 17.51 0.79
CA LYS A 139 -8.40 17.40 1.87
C LYS A 139 -9.66 16.67 1.42
N HIS A 140 -10.07 16.91 0.18
CA HIS A 140 -11.26 16.32 -0.40
C HIS A 140 -11.04 16.08 -1.90
N MET A 141 -11.58 14.99 -2.42
CA MET A 141 -11.77 14.82 -3.85
C MET A 141 -13.07 14.09 -4.16
N SER A 142 -13.67 14.43 -5.29
CA SER A 142 -14.81 13.70 -5.83
C SER A 142 -14.70 13.55 -7.34
N MET A 143 -15.19 12.42 -7.83
CA MET A 143 -15.26 12.10 -9.25
C MET A 143 -16.67 11.59 -9.55
N LEU A 144 -17.26 12.11 -10.62
CA LEU A 144 -18.47 11.57 -11.24
C LEU A 144 -18.11 11.19 -12.67
N TYR A 145 -18.41 9.96 -13.06
CA TYR A 145 -18.14 9.45 -14.39
C TYR A 145 -19.28 8.58 -14.90
N LYS A 146 -19.40 8.51 -16.21
CA LYS A 146 -20.39 7.72 -16.93
C LYS A 146 -19.70 6.58 -17.68
N LYS A 147 -20.35 5.42 -17.71
CA LYS A 147 -19.98 4.26 -18.55
C LYS A 147 -21.11 3.94 -19.51
N GLY A 148 -20.86 4.05 -20.81
CA GLY A 148 -21.70 3.49 -21.87
C GLY A 148 -21.12 2.19 -22.40
N GLU A 149 -21.75 1.62 -23.44
CA GLU A 149 -21.33 0.35 -24.06
C GLU A 149 -19.89 0.40 -24.58
N ASP A 150 -19.49 1.50 -25.22
CA ASP A 150 -18.15 1.63 -25.83
C ASP A 150 -17.32 2.81 -25.29
N ALA A 151 -17.85 3.58 -24.35
CA ALA A 151 -17.23 4.84 -23.95
C ALA A 151 -17.32 5.10 -22.45
N VAL A 152 -16.25 5.70 -21.93
CA VAL A 152 -16.17 6.19 -20.55
C VAL A 152 -15.89 7.68 -20.59
N GLN A 153 -16.63 8.43 -19.79
CA GLN A 153 -16.50 9.89 -19.73
C GLN A 153 -16.47 10.37 -18.29
N ILE A 154 -15.49 11.22 -17.97
CA ILE A 154 -15.46 11.94 -16.70
C ILE A 154 -16.39 13.13 -16.84
N LEU A 155 -17.48 13.12 -16.09
CA LEU A 155 -18.46 14.21 -16.09
C LEU A 155 -17.98 15.36 -15.22
N ARG A 156 -17.40 15.04 -14.05
CA ARG A 156 -16.90 16.03 -13.10
C ARG A 156 -15.79 15.45 -12.24
N PHE A 157 -14.74 16.23 -12.02
CA PHE A 157 -13.74 15.92 -10.99
C PHE A 157 -13.47 17.17 -10.16
N THR A 158 -13.55 17.06 -8.85
CA THR A 158 -13.16 18.15 -7.95
C THR A 158 -12.04 17.74 -7.01
N ARG A 159 -11.10 18.66 -6.78
CA ARG A 159 -10.07 18.56 -5.76
C ARG A 159 -10.18 19.77 -4.84
N ASN A 160 -10.40 19.53 -3.56
CA ASN A 160 -10.65 20.56 -2.55
C ASN A 160 -11.76 21.56 -2.97
N GLY A 161 -12.80 21.07 -3.64
CA GLY A 161 -13.90 21.90 -4.16
C GLY A 161 -13.62 22.58 -5.50
N VAL A 162 -12.37 22.61 -5.97
CA VAL A 162 -12.01 23.17 -7.29
C VAL A 162 -12.29 22.14 -8.37
N ASN A 163 -13.06 22.52 -9.40
CA ASN A 163 -13.31 21.68 -10.57
C ASN A 163 -12.07 21.60 -11.47
N LEU A 164 -11.64 20.39 -11.83
CA LEU A 164 -10.49 20.17 -12.71
C LEU A 164 -10.95 19.51 -14.01
N SER A 165 -10.45 20.02 -15.14
CA SER A 165 -10.71 19.47 -16.48
C SER A 165 -9.45 18.85 -17.13
N ASN A 166 -8.27 19.10 -16.56
CA ASN A 166 -6.99 18.57 -17.05
C ASN A 166 -6.84 17.10 -16.62
N ARG A 167 -6.81 16.19 -17.60
CA ARG A 167 -6.77 14.73 -17.37
C ARG A 167 -5.50 14.29 -16.66
N SER A 168 -4.36 14.93 -16.97
CA SER A 168 -3.10 14.65 -16.26
C SER A 168 -3.22 15.01 -14.78
N GLN A 169 -3.81 16.15 -14.42
CA GLN A 169 -4.02 16.53 -13.01
C GLN A 169 -5.01 15.63 -12.29
N ILE A 170 -6.09 15.22 -12.96
CA ILE A 170 -7.06 14.27 -12.42
C ILE A 170 -6.37 12.94 -12.13
N PHE A 171 -5.66 12.40 -13.14
CA PHE A 171 -4.90 11.16 -13.02
C PHE A 171 -3.85 11.26 -11.90
N SER A 172 -3.04 12.32 -11.88
CA SER A 172 -2.05 12.57 -10.82
C SER A 172 -2.68 12.60 -9.43
N THR A 173 -3.86 13.22 -9.28
CA THR A 173 -4.55 13.33 -7.98
C THR A 173 -5.01 11.95 -7.50
N LEU A 174 -5.64 11.17 -8.38
CA LEU A 174 -6.09 9.81 -8.06
C LEU A 174 -4.91 8.87 -7.81
N TYR A 175 -3.83 8.98 -8.60
CA TYR A 175 -2.61 8.19 -8.43
C TYR A 175 -1.91 8.51 -7.11
N PHE A 176 -1.82 9.80 -6.75
CA PHE A 176 -1.26 10.26 -5.48
C PHE A 176 -2.05 9.71 -4.29
N TYR A 177 -3.38 9.80 -4.32
CA TYR A 177 -4.22 9.23 -3.26
C TYR A 177 -4.16 7.69 -3.23
N GLY A 178 -4.23 7.04 -4.39
CA GLY A 178 -4.14 5.58 -4.50
C GLY A 178 -2.83 5.06 -3.91
N THR A 179 -1.71 5.64 -4.31
CA THR A 179 -0.38 5.19 -3.87
C THR A 179 -0.09 5.50 -2.41
N LEU A 180 -0.50 6.66 -1.90
CA LEU A 180 -0.08 7.15 -0.57
C LEU A 180 -1.13 7.03 0.53
N SER A 181 -2.39 6.71 0.20
CA SER A 181 -3.45 6.44 1.17
C SER A 181 -3.98 5.03 1.02
N SER A 182 -4.65 4.75 -0.10
CA SER A 182 -5.37 3.49 -0.34
C SER A 182 -4.44 2.28 -0.23
N HIS A 183 -3.34 2.31 -0.98
CA HIS A 183 -2.34 1.26 -1.01
C HIS A 183 -1.57 1.13 0.32
N VAL A 184 -1.25 2.27 0.96
CA VAL A 184 -0.59 2.28 2.27
C VAL A 184 -1.42 1.55 3.32
N LYS A 185 -2.75 1.69 3.30
CA LYS A 185 -3.63 0.98 4.24
C LYS A 185 -3.52 -0.54 4.10
N CYS A 186 -3.32 -1.08 2.89
CA CYS A 186 -3.02 -2.50 2.67
C CYS A 186 -1.71 -2.94 3.36
N HIS A 187 -0.69 -2.08 3.32
CA HIS A 187 0.59 -2.31 3.97
C HIS A 187 0.50 -2.30 5.50
N LEU A 188 -0.36 -1.46 6.08
CA LEU A 188 -0.55 -1.43 7.54
C LEU A 188 -1.12 -2.73 8.08
N PHE A 189 -2.12 -3.30 7.39
CA PHE A 189 -2.64 -4.63 7.71
C PHE A 189 -1.54 -5.70 7.66
N SER A 190 -0.60 -5.54 6.71
CA SER A 190 0.51 -6.46 6.53
C SER A 190 1.46 -6.45 7.72
N ASN A 191 1.79 -5.28 8.28
CA ASN A 191 2.68 -5.20 9.45
C ASN A 191 2.12 -5.97 10.64
N SER A 192 0.88 -5.66 11.00
CA SER A 192 0.20 -6.27 12.16
C SER A 192 -0.04 -7.77 11.95
N LEU A 193 -0.31 -8.20 10.71
CA LEU A 193 -0.39 -9.61 10.36
C LEU A 193 0.96 -10.33 10.57
N VAL A 194 2.05 -9.77 10.06
CA VAL A 194 3.38 -10.39 10.17
C VAL A 194 3.81 -10.49 11.62
N ARG A 195 3.58 -9.44 12.42
CA ARG A 195 3.78 -9.47 13.87
C ARG A 195 3.02 -10.62 14.51
N HIS A 196 1.73 -10.73 14.21
CA HIS A 196 0.89 -11.82 14.72
C HIS A 196 1.41 -13.20 14.34
N ILE A 197 1.84 -13.40 13.09
CA ILE A 197 2.36 -14.69 12.60
C ILE A 197 3.67 -15.06 13.33
N VAL A 198 4.59 -14.10 13.47
CA VAL A 198 5.89 -14.32 14.12
C VAL A 198 5.73 -14.57 15.61
N ASP A 199 5.01 -13.70 16.31
CA ASP A 199 4.89 -13.75 17.77
C ASP A 199 4.04 -14.94 18.26
N ARG A 200 3.18 -15.49 17.39
CA ARG A 200 2.37 -16.69 17.67
C ARG A 200 2.88 -17.95 16.96
N ASP A 201 4.01 -17.85 16.25
CA ASP A 201 4.63 -18.93 15.49
C ASP A 201 3.67 -19.70 14.55
N LEU A 202 2.87 -18.97 13.78
CA LEU A 202 1.88 -19.56 12.86
C LEU A 202 2.57 -20.16 11.62
N LYS A 203 3.10 -21.38 11.75
CA LYS A 203 3.89 -22.09 10.71
C LYS A 203 3.24 -22.10 9.33
N ILE A 204 1.92 -22.26 9.29
CA ILE A 204 1.16 -22.35 8.04
C ILE A 204 1.21 -21.04 7.22
N LEU A 205 1.40 -19.89 7.88
CA LEU A 205 1.42 -18.56 7.26
C LEU A 205 2.83 -17.96 7.16
N GLN A 206 3.89 -18.72 7.43
CA GLN A 206 5.25 -18.16 7.47
C GLN A 206 5.73 -17.55 6.15
N GLU A 207 5.21 -17.96 4.98
CA GLU A 207 5.61 -17.32 3.72
C GLU A 207 5.11 -15.87 3.60
N SER A 208 4.11 -15.50 4.40
CA SER A 208 3.60 -14.14 4.47
C SER A 208 4.49 -13.18 5.25
N THR A 209 5.51 -13.67 5.97
CA THR A 209 6.39 -12.80 6.77
C THR A 209 7.60 -12.27 6.03
N TYR A 210 7.87 -12.78 4.83
CA TYR A 210 9.17 -12.73 4.15
C TYR A 210 9.91 -11.38 4.22
N THR A 211 9.36 -10.29 3.69
CA THR A 211 10.02 -8.97 3.59
C THR A 211 9.16 -7.79 4.03
N SER A 212 7.93 -8.02 4.47
CA SER A 212 6.94 -6.95 4.59
C SER A 212 7.30 -5.90 5.65
N ILE A 213 7.71 -6.32 6.85
CA ILE A 213 8.13 -5.39 7.92
C ILE A 213 9.40 -4.60 7.54
N PRO A 214 10.52 -5.25 7.14
CA PRO A 214 11.74 -4.53 6.74
C PRO A 214 11.53 -3.51 5.62
N LEU A 215 10.66 -3.83 4.66
CA LEU A 215 10.31 -2.92 3.58
C LEU A 215 9.63 -1.64 4.09
N HIS A 216 8.56 -1.78 4.88
CA HIS A 216 7.86 -0.61 5.40
C HIS A 216 8.75 0.22 6.32
N TYR A 217 9.60 -0.44 7.11
CA TYR A 217 10.61 0.24 7.90
C TYR A 217 11.55 1.07 7.01
N GLY A 218 12.10 0.48 5.95
CA GLY A 218 12.96 1.21 5.00
C GLY A 218 12.24 2.40 4.36
N LEU A 219 10.99 2.24 3.95
CA LEU A 219 10.21 3.32 3.35
C LEU A 219 9.96 4.48 4.33
N LEU A 220 9.70 4.19 5.60
CA LEU A 220 9.33 5.21 6.60
C LEU A 220 10.51 5.79 7.37
N HIS A 221 11.62 5.07 7.49
CA HIS A 221 12.71 5.46 8.38
C HIS A 221 14.07 5.58 7.68
N SER A 222 14.23 5.06 6.45
CA SER A 222 15.51 5.19 5.75
C SER A 222 15.75 6.58 5.15
N SER A 223 17.03 6.95 5.07
CA SER A 223 17.54 8.13 4.37
C SER A 223 17.42 8.03 2.84
N ILE A 224 17.18 6.82 2.32
CA ILE A 224 16.93 6.54 0.90
C ILE A 224 15.44 6.33 0.58
N SER A 225 14.54 6.78 1.45
CA SER A 225 13.12 6.72 1.18
C SER A 225 12.74 7.54 -0.06
N ALA A 226 11.80 7.03 -0.84
CA ALA A 226 11.18 7.77 -1.94
C ALA A 226 10.18 8.83 -1.44
N LEU A 227 9.86 8.86 -0.14
CA LEU A 227 8.98 9.86 0.48
C LEU A 227 9.79 11.08 0.93
N GLN A 228 9.18 12.26 0.85
CA GLN A 228 9.79 13.48 1.38
C GLN A 228 9.77 13.46 2.91
N SER A 229 10.91 13.79 3.52
CA SER A 229 11.08 14.00 4.96
C SER A 229 11.80 15.33 5.16
N GLU A 230 11.37 16.15 6.13
CA GLU A 230 12.06 17.41 6.47
C GLU A 230 12.32 18.35 5.27
N GLY A 231 11.35 18.44 4.35
CA GLY A 231 11.49 19.30 3.18
C GLY A 231 12.32 18.71 2.03
N ASN A 232 12.96 17.55 2.21
CA ASN A 232 13.84 16.94 1.22
C ASN A 232 13.36 15.54 0.79
N VAL A 233 13.41 15.28 -0.51
CA VAL A 233 13.39 13.92 -1.05
C VAL A 233 14.81 13.38 -0.97
N SER A 234 14.98 12.07 -0.78
CA SER A 234 16.32 11.47 -0.83
C SER A 234 17.06 11.84 -2.12
N ARG A 235 18.16 12.59 -1.97
CA ARG A 235 19.03 13.00 -3.09
C ARG A 235 19.71 11.80 -3.77
N PHE A 236 19.87 10.69 -3.05
CA PHE A 236 20.59 9.50 -3.50
C PHE A 236 19.86 8.72 -4.59
N LEU A 237 18.53 8.84 -4.66
CA LEU A 237 17.74 8.03 -5.57
C LEU A 237 17.63 8.62 -6.98
N GLY A 238 17.79 9.95 -7.12
CA GLY A 238 17.49 10.64 -8.38
C GLY A 238 16.01 10.60 -8.79
N TYR A 239 15.14 10.08 -7.92
CA TYR A 239 13.68 10.04 -8.06
C TYR A 239 13.02 10.22 -6.69
N GLY A 240 11.75 10.64 -6.69
CA GLY A 240 11.03 10.95 -5.45
C GLY A 240 9.54 11.12 -5.62
N GLY A 241 8.79 10.50 -4.73
CA GLY A 241 7.40 10.83 -4.48
C GLY A 241 7.29 12.22 -3.85
N VAL A 242 6.26 12.96 -4.22
CA VAL A 242 5.98 14.29 -3.68
C VAL A 242 5.29 14.25 -2.31
N GLY A 243 4.94 13.05 -1.83
CA GLY A 243 4.23 12.84 -0.58
C GLY A 243 5.11 13.06 0.63
N ILE A 244 4.56 13.79 1.62
CA ILE A 244 5.22 14.05 2.89
C ILE A 244 5.01 12.85 3.82
N ARG A 245 6.11 12.29 4.35
CA ARG A 245 6.13 11.11 5.22
C ARG A 245 5.18 11.25 6.41
N GLU A 246 5.21 12.38 7.11
CA GLU A 246 4.36 12.63 8.28
C GLU A 246 2.87 12.64 7.92
N SER A 247 2.53 13.16 6.72
CA SER A 247 1.15 13.19 6.24
C SER A 247 0.64 11.80 5.86
N LEU A 248 1.52 10.94 5.34
CA LEU A 248 1.22 9.54 5.08
C LEU A 248 0.97 8.80 6.40
N MET A 249 1.79 9.05 7.43
CA MET A 249 1.55 8.48 8.76
C MET A 249 0.21 8.94 9.36
N GLU A 250 -0.14 10.21 9.20
CA GLU A 250 -1.43 10.75 9.65
C GLU A 250 -2.60 10.11 8.87
N GLU A 251 -2.52 10.07 7.54
CA GLU A 251 -3.55 9.47 6.68
C GLU A 251 -3.68 7.95 6.90
N SER A 252 -2.61 7.28 7.30
CA SER A 252 -2.61 5.85 7.60
C SER A 252 -3.59 5.50 8.75
N ARG A 253 -3.80 6.44 9.68
CA ARG A 253 -4.73 6.30 10.82
C ARG A 253 -6.17 6.66 10.42
N ASN A 254 -6.36 7.28 9.26
CA ASN A 254 -7.66 7.74 8.78
C ASN A 254 -8.37 6.64 7.97
N MET A 255 -9.17 5.83 8.66
CA MET A 255 -9.95 4.74 8.02
C MET A 255 -11.32 5.19 7.50
N ARG A 256 -11.70 6.46 7.65
CA ARG A 256 -13.06 6.96 7.36
C ARG A 256 -13.54 6.63 5.95
N ALA A 257 -12.67 6.82 4.95
CA ALA A 257 -12.98 6.49 3.56
C ALA A 257 -13.14 4.98 3.32
N TRP A 258 -12.65 4.12 4.22
CA TRP A 258 -12.63 2.66 4.12
C TRP A 258 -13.65 1.94 5.03
N GLU A 259 -14.22 2.62 6.03
CA GLU A 259 -15.17 2.05 7.01
C GLU A 259 -16.34 1.30 6.35
N GLY A 260 -16.99 1.93 5.35
CA GLY A 260 -18.08 1.30 4.61
C GLY A 260 -17.64 0.10 3.76
N HIS A 261 -16.38 0.08 3.31
CA HIS A 261 -15.84 -0.95 2.42
C HIS A 261 -15.42 -2.21 3.16
N GLN A 262 -14.88 -2.09 4.38
CA GLN A 262 -14.57 -3.25 5.23
C GLN A 262 -15.80 -4.10 5.53
N SER A 263 -16.99 -3.49 5.54
CA SER A 263 -18.25 -4.22 5.77
C SER A 263 -18.66 -5.13 4.61
N GLY A 264 -18.09 -4.95 3.41
CA GLY A 264 -18.44 -5.70 2.20
C GLY A 264 -19.86 -5.48 1.68
N ARG A 265 -20.67 -4.63 2.34
CA ARG A 265 -22.13 -4.44 2.12
C ARG A 265 -22.54 -3.97 0.72
N ARG A 266 -21.59 -3.74 -0.18
CA ARG A 266 -21.79 -3.07 -1.47
C ARG A 266 -20.99 -3.68 -2.62
N TRP A 267 -20.31 -4.79 -2.39
CA TRP A 267 -19.33 -5.28 -3.36
C TRP A 267 -19.96 -6.02 -4.55
N ASP A 268 -21.22 -6.37 -4.45
CA ASP A 268 -22.06 -6.98 -5.49
C ASP A 268 -22.83 -5.96 -6.35
N LEU A 269 -22.76 -4.67 -6.01
CA LEU A 269 -23.55 -3.62 -6.68
C LEU A 269 -23.08 -3.26 -8.10
N LEU A 270 -21.84 -3.58 -8.47
CA LEU A 270 -21.23 -3.17 -9.75
C LEU A 270 -21.24 -4.30 -10.80
N GLY A 271 -21.95 -5.40 -10.55
CA GLY A 271 -22.05 -6.54 -11.46
C GLY A 271 -20.86 -7.51 -11.40
N GLN A 272 -21.05 -8.73 -11.94
CA GLN A 272 -20.10 -9.84 -11.78
C GLN A 272 -18.75 -9.61 -12.47
N GLU A 273 -18.74 -8.82 -13.55
CA GLU A 273 -17.51 -8.51 -14.28
C GLU A 273 -16.62 -7.48 -13.58
N SER A 274 -17.19 -6.72 -12.64
CA SER A 274 -16.44 -5.70 -11.90
C SER A 274 -15.35 -6.31 -11.03
N LEU A 275 -14.25 -5.56 -10.89
CA LEU A 275 -13.19 -5.97 -9.98
C LEU A 275 -13.68 -6.04 -8.53
N LEU A 276 -14.61 -5.16 -8.15
CA LEU A 276 -15.20 -5.17 -6.82
C LEU A 276 -15.91 -6.50 -6.50
N TYR A 277 -16.64 -7.05 -7.46
CA TYR A 277 -17.25 -8.37 -7.32
C TYR A 277 -16.18 -9.48 -7.25
N LYS A 278 -15.14 -9.40 -8.09
CA LYS A 278 -14.02 -10.36 -8.07
C LYS A 278 -13.25 -10.31 -6.73
N LEU A 279 -13.11 -9.15 -6.11
CA LEU A 279 -12.57 -8.98 -4.76
C LEU A 279 -13.47 -9.65 -3.72
N PHE A 280 -14.80 -9.51 -3.84
CA PHE A 280 -15.75 -10.17 -2.93
C PHE A 280 -15.62 -11.68 -2.98
N ARG A 281 -15.57 -12.23 -4.19
CA ARG A 281 -15.37 -13.67 -4.41
C ARG A 281 -14.00 -14.13 -3.90
N SER A 282 -12.95 -13.34 -4.12
CA SER A 282 -11.59 -13.64 -3.61
C SER A 282 -11.55 -13.67 -2.08
N ARG A 283 -12.26 -12.75 -1.42
CA ARG A 283 -12.40 -12.71 0.04
C ARG A 283 -13.15 -13.93 0.57
N GLN A 284 -14.19 -14.40 -0.14
CA GLN A 284 -14.89 -15.65 0.21
C GLN A 284 -13.99 -16.86 0.04
N ALA A 285 -13.30 -16.98 -1.10
CA ALA A 285 -12.34 -18.05 -1.36
C ALA A 285 -11.26 -18.14 -0.28
N LEU A 286 -10.65 -17.01 0.10
CA LEU A 286 -9.66 -16.96 1.17
C LEU A 286 -10.25 -17.47 2.50
N ARG A 287 -11.46 -17.05 2.85
CA ARG A 287 -12.14 -17.51 4.07
C ARG A 287 -12.32 -19.02 4.08
N ASP A 288 -12.74 -19.60 2.96
CA ASP A 288 -12.98 -21.04 2.84
C ASP A 288 -11.66 -21.81 2.87
N VAL A 289 -10.60 -21.34 2.20
CA VAL A 289 -9.25 -21.89 2.32
C VAL A 289 -8.78 -21.84 3.78
N MET A 290 -8.94 -20.70 4.46
CA MET A 290 -8.56 -20.56 5.87
C MET A 290 -9.29 -21.59 6.76
N ARG A 291 -10.60 -21.83 6.54
CA ARG A 291 -11.35 -22.84 7.27
C ARG A 291 -10.81 -24.25 7.02
N ARG A 292 -10.56 -24.61 5.76
CA ARG A 292 -10.02 -25.94 5.38
C ARG A 292 -8.66 -26.21 6.04
N HIS A 293 -7.86 -25.16 6.22
CA HIS A 293 -6.50 -25.23 6.76
C HIS A 293 -6.39 -24.88 8.25
N GLY A 294 -7.52 -24.70 8.95
CA GLY A 294 -7.52 -24.39 10.38
C GLY A 294 -6.92 -23.03 10.75
N VAL A 295 -6.88 -22.08 9.81
CA VAL A 295 -6.39 -20.72 10.04
C VAL A 295 -7.49 -19.88 10.72
N ASP A 296 -7.10 -19.17 11.78
CA ASP A 296 -8.00 -18.32 12.55
C ASP A 296 -8.66 -17.25 11.67
N GLN A 297 -10.00 -17.24 11.68
CA GLN A 297 -10.83 -16.36 10.85
C GLN A 297 -10.66 -14.88 11.20
N LYS A 298 -10.14 -14.53 12.39
CA LYS A 298 -9.82 -13.14 12.74
C LYS A 298 -8.75 -12.52 11.84
N LEU A 299 -7.98 -13.36 11.13
CA LEU A 299 -6.92 -12.93 10.22
C LEU A 299 -7.43 -12.61 8.81
N LEU A 300 -8.73 -12.82 8.52
CA LEU A 300 -9.26 -12.75 7.16
C LEU A 300 -8.99 -11.40 6.49
N GLU A 301 -9.33 -10.29 7.15
CA GLU A 301 -9.13 -8.97 6.55
C GLU A 301 -7.66 -8.65 6.33
N ALA A 302 -6.81 -9.02 7.28
CA ALA A 302 -5.38 -8.75 7.19
C ALA A 302 -4.74 -9.57 6.05
N LEU A 303 -5.06 -10.87 5.94
CA LEU A 303 -4.60 -11.74 4.84
C LEU A 303 -5.17 -11.30 3.49
N PHE A 304 -6.44 -10.88 3.45
CA PHE A 304 -7.09 -10.42 2.23
C PHE A 304 -6.40 -9.17 1.67
N ASN A 305 -6.14 -8.18 2.53
CA ASN A 305 -5.44 -6.96 2.11
C ASN A 305 -3.98 -7.24 1.75
N HIS A 306 -3.31 -8.10 2.51
CA HIS A 306 -1.90 -8.46 2.33
C HIS A 306 -1.61 -9.20 1.02
N ILE A 307 -2.49 -10.13 0.63
CA ILE A 307 -2.26 -11.02 -0.52
C ILE A 307 -3.02 -10.53 -1.75
N VAL A 308 -4.33 -10.26 -1.62
CA VAL A 308 -5.22 -10.06 -2.76
C VAL A 308 -5.25 -8.59 -3.18
N VAL A 309 -5.61 -7.70 -2.25
CA VAL A 309 -5.78 -6.26 -2.57
C VAL A 309 -4.43 -5.64 -2.97
N HIS A 310 -3.36 -5.99 -2.23
CA HIS A 310 -2.01 -5.55 -2.54
C HIS A 310 -1.57 -5.95 -3.95
N ALA A 311 -1.72 -7.24 -4.33
CA ALA A 311 -1.34 -7.70 -5.66
C ALA A 311 -2.15 -7.02 -6.78
N MET A 312 -3.45 -6.80 -6.54
CA MET A 312 -4.31 -6.09 -7.46
C MET A 312 -3.89 -4.63 -7.65
N ASP A 313 -3.52 -3.90 -6.59
CA ASP A 313 -3.02 -2.52 -6.72
C ASP A 313 -1.83 -2.44 -7.67
N HIS A 314 -0.90 -3.38 -7.53
CA HIS A 314 0.28 -3.47 -8.38
C HIS A 314 -0.06 -3.82 -9.82
N TYR A 315 -0.92 -4.82 -10.03
CA TYR A 315 -1.43 -5.18 -11.36
C TYR A 315 -2.10 -3.98 -12.05
N GLY A 316 -3.04 -3.34 -11.35
CA GLY A 316 -3.82 -2.22 -11.87
C GLY A 316 -2.97 -1.00 -12.19
N CYS A 317 -2.04 -0.66 -11.29
CA CYS A 317 -1.15 0.48 -11.51
C CYS A 317 -0.15 0.23 -12.64
N ASP A 318 0.33 -1.00 -12.84
CA ASP A 318 1.24 -1.33 -13.95
C ASP A 318 0.61 -1.05 -15.32
N LYS A 319 -0.71 -1.26 -15.47
CA LYS A 319 -1.44 -0.92 -16.71
C LYS A 319 -1.41 0.57 -17.06
N SER A 320 -1.03 1.43 -16.13
CA SER A 320 -0.89 2.87 -16.36
C SER A 320 0.52 3.31 -16.80
N SER A 321 1.47 2.38 -16.95
CA SER A 321 2.90 2.66 -17.13
C SER A 321 3.25 3.57 -18.32
N ASN A 322 2.44 3.57 -19.38
CA ASN A 322 2.71 4.32 -20.61
C ASN A 322 2.08 5.73 -20.60
N LEU A 323 1.66 6.22 -19.42
CA LEU A 323 1.03 7.53 -19.27
C LEU A 323 2.02 8.60 -18.80
N ARG A 324 1.94 9.77 -19.43
CA ARG A 324 2.70 10.98 -19.13
C ARG A 324 1.92 11.91 -18.18
N PHE A 325 2.31 11.94 -16.92
CA PHE A 325 1.76 12.84 -15.89
C PHE A 325 2.84 13.14 -14.86
N SER A 326 2.63 14.15 -14.03
CA SER A 326 3.54 14.45 -12.92
C SER A 326 3.09 13.70 -11.67
N LEU A 327 4.03 13.17 -10.87
CA LEU A 327 3.71 12.71 -9.52
C LEU A 327 3.11 13.83 -8.64
N HIS A 328 3.37 15.11 -8.96
CA HIS A 328 2.79 16.25 -8.24
C HIS A 328 1.39 16.61 -8.77
N PRO A 329 0.31 16.43 -7.99
CA PRO A 329 -1.05 16.62 -8.49
C PRO A 329 -1.36 18.05 -8.95
N TRP A 330 -0.69 19.05 -8.37
CA TRP A 330 -0.95 20.46 -8.69
C TRP A 330 -0.22 20.96 -9.95
N HIS A 331 0.67 20.19 -10.55
CA HIS A 331 1.31 20.61 -11.81
C HIS A 331 0.34 20.50 -12.98
N VAL A 332 0.24 21.56 -13.79
CA VAL A 332 -0.66 21.62 -14.96
C VAL A 332 -0.05 20.93 -16.20
N GLY A 333 1.24 20.60 -16.15
CA GLY A 333 1.97 19.91 -17.22
C GLY A 333 2.92 18.83 -16.70
N CYS A 334 3.64 18.20 -17.62
CA CYS A 334 4.64 17.17 -17.31
C CYS A 334 5.89 17.38 -18.18
N SER A 335 6.94 17.96 -17.60
CA SER A 335 8.25 18.08 -18.24
C SER A 335 8.91 16.71 -18.43
N THR A 336 9.93 16.61 -19.29
CA THR A 336 10.63 15.34 -19.52
C THR A 336 11.28 14.81 -18.25
N HIS A 337 11.83 15.69 -17.42
CA HIS A 337 12.34 15.34 -16.10
C HIS A 337 11.24 14.77 -15.18
N GLN A 338 10.06 15.40 -15.15
CA GLN A 338 8.93 14.92 -14.36
C GLN A 338 8.41 13.57 -14.86
N ALA A 339 8.35 13.37 -16.17
CA ALA A 339 7.97 12.11 -16.79
C ALA A 339 8.97 11.00 -16.44
N PHE A 340 10.27 11.29 -16.53
CA PHE A 340 11.34 10.37 -16.15
C PHE A 340 11.25 9.97 -14.67
N ASN A 341 11.13 10.96 -13.77
CA ASN A 341 10.97 10.71 -12.32
C ASN A 341 9.71 9.86 -12.03
N THR A 342 8.60 10.14 -12.72
CA THR A 342 7.36 9.36 -12.60
C THR A 342 7.54 7.91 -13.03
N ASN A 343 8.26 7.65 -14.12
CA ASN A 343 8.57 6.31 -14.58
C ASN A 343 9.52 5.57 -13.63
N MET A 344 10.57 6.24 -13.14
CA MET A 344 11.47 5.70 -12.14
C MET A 344 10.70 5.24 -10.90
N PHE A 345 9.85 6.11 -10.37
CA PHE A 345 8.99 5.80 -9.24
C PHE A 345 8.08 4.60 -9.52
N ARG A 346 7.42 4.54 -10.68
CA ARG A 346 6.57 3.41 -11.06
C ARG A 346 7.32 2.10 -11.13
N VAL A 347 8.48 2.08 -11.80
CA VAL A 347 9.25 0.85 -12.04
C VAL A 347 9.85 0.31 -10.73
N LEU A 348 10.18 1.19 -9.79
CA LEU A 348 10.83 0.83 -8.52
C LEU A 348 9.86 0.60 -7.37
N ILE A 349 8.76 1.36 -7.30
CA ILE A 349 7.84 1.35 -6.15
C ILE A 349 6.52 0.65 -6.47
N VAL A 350 6.07 0.67 -7.72
CA VAL A 350 4.70 0.27 -8.08
C VAL A 350 4.63 -1.00 -8.95
N ARG A 351 5.67 -1.33 -9.71
CA ARG A 351 5.73 -2.58 -10.49
C ARG A 351 6.29 -3.76 -9.70
N PRO A 352 5.55 -4.88 -9.56
CA PRO A 352 5.92 -5.98 -8.69
C PRO A 352 7.29 -6.51 -9.11
N ASN A 353 8.24 -6.46 -8.19
CA ASN A 353 9.56 -7.01 -8.44
C ASN A 353 9.72 -8.31 -7.69
N LEU A 354 9.49 -9.38 -8.43
CA LEU A 354 9.76 -10.72 -7.96
C LEU A 354 11.27 -10.90 -7.88
N ASN A 355 11.76 -11.28 -6.70
CA ASN A 355 13.12 -11.74 -6.55
C ASN A 355 13.21 -13.14 -7.16
N PRO A 356 13.91 -13.35 -8.29
CA PRO A 356 13.97 -14.66 -8.92
C PRO A 356 14.67 -15.71 -8.04
N LEU A 357 15.52 -15.27 -7.11
CA LEU A 357 16.20 -16.15 -6.16
C LEU A 357 15.32 -16.54 -4.97
N ALA A 358 14.20 -15.85 -4.79
CA ALA A 358 13.24 -16.14 -3.73
C ALA A 358 11.82 -15.73 -4.16
N PRO A 359 11.23 -16.45 -5.12
CA PRO A 359 9.90 -16.15 -5.61
C PRO A 359 8.88 -16.39 -4.50
N ASN A 360 8.06 -15.38 -4.21
CA ASN A 360 7.00 -15.48 -3.20
C ASN A 360 5.59 -15.46 -3.84
N THR A 361 5.49 -15.62 -5.17
CA THR A 361 4.20 -15.74 -5.83
C THR A 361 3.48 -16.97 -5.31
N LEU A 362 2.16 -16.89 -5.13
CA LEU A 362 1.37 -18.01 -4.63
C LEU A 362 1.57 -19.28 -5.47
N ARG A 363 1.72 -19.11 -6.80
CA ARG A 363 2.03 -20.18 -7.74
C ARG A 363 3.34 -20.91 -7.43
N SER A 364 4.37 -20.20 -6.96
CA SER A 364 5.70 -20.75 -6.71
C SER A 364 5.84 -21.36 -5.32
N ILE A 365 4.92 -21.08 -4.40
CA ILE A 365 4.98 -21.54 -3.02
C ILE A 365 4.42 -22.97 -2.93
N ASN A 366 5.27 -23.93 -2.56
CA ASN A 366 4.86 -25.32 -2.37
C ASN A 366 4.36 -25.60 -0.94
N LYS A 367 3.37 -24.83 -0.48
CA LYS A 367 2.68 -25.06 0.81
C LYS A 367 1.17 -25.19 0.60
N PRO A 368 0.49 -26.14 1.30
CA PRO A 368 -0.91 -26.47 1.02
C PRO A 368 -1.87 -25.28 1.02
N PHE A 369 -1.80 -24.43 2.07
CA PHE A 369 -2.63 -23.23 2.19
C PHE A 369 -2.53 -22.31 0.96
N TYR A 370 -1.31 -21.97 0.55
CA TYR A 370 -1.08 -21.04 -0.56
C TYR A 370 -1.38 -21.66 -1.93
N ARG A 371 -1.15 -22.97 -2.10
CA ARG A 371 -1.52 -23.70 -3.33
C ARG A 371 -3.03 -23.73 -3.53
N ASP A 372 -3.77 -24.00 -2.47
CA ASP A 372 -5.24 -24.00 -2.54
C ASP A 372 -5.77 -22.59 -2.76
N LEU A 373 -5.20 -21.59 -2.08
CA LEU A 373 -5.55 -20.20 -2.33
C LEU A 373 -5.30 -19.80 -3.80
N TYR A 374 -4.14 -20.14 -4.37
CA TYR A 374 -3.84 -19.89 -5.78
C TYR A 374 -4.87 -20.52 -6.71
N ARG A 375 -5.25 -21.79 -6.47
CA ARG A 375 -6.27 -22.48 -7.29
C ARG A 375 -7.61 -21.76 -7.28
N GLU A 376 -8.08 -21.36 -6.09
CA GLU A 376 -9.35 -20.65 -5.94
C GLU A 376 -9.31 -19.27 -6.60
N LEU A 377 -8.23 -18.51 -6.37
CA LEU A 377 -8.05 -17.19 -6.99
C LEU A 377 -7.94 -17.27 -8.50
N LYS A 378 -7.29 -18.32 -9.04
CA LYS A 378 -7.16 -18.53 -10.48
C LYS A 378 -8.49 -18.73 -11.18
N ILE A 379 -9.48 -19.32 -10.51
CA ILE A 379 -10.85 -19.47 -11.03
C ILE A 379 -11.54 -18.10 -11.11
N ILE A 380 -11.30 -17.23 -10.13
CA ILE A 380 -12.00 -15.94 -10.00
C ILE A 380 -11.38 -14.87 -10.89
N HIS A 381 -10.05 -14.73 -10.83
CA HIS A 381 -9.31 -13.71 -11.55
C HIS A 381 -7.92 -14.23 -11.95
N PRO A 382 -7.79 -14.93 -13.08
CA PRO A 382 -6.54 -15.58 -13.48
C PRO A 382 -5.32 -14.65 -13.46
N GLN A 383 -5.47 -13.43 -14.01
CA GLN A 383 -4.35 -12.47 -14.11
C GLN A 383 -3.84 -12.02 -12.74
N VAL A 384 -4.72 -11.64 -11.80
CA VAL A 384 -4.33 -11.25 -10.44
C VAL A 384 -3.77 -12.45 -9.68
N ALA A 385 -4.28 -13.66 -9.91
CA ALA A 385 -3.76 -14.88 -9.25
C ALA A 385 -2.31 -15.20 -9.64
N GLU A 386 -1.87 -14.88 -10.86
CA GLU A 386 -0.47 -15.07 -11.29
C GLU A 386 0.48 -14.06 -10.62
N GLU A 387 -0.03 -12.88 -10.26
CA GLU A 387 0.76 -11.82 -9.62
C GLU A 387 0.60 -11.80 -8.10
N ALA A 388 -0.35 -12.56 -7.55
CA ALA A 388 -0.57 -12.66 -6.12
C ALA A 388 0.67 -13.22 -5.41
N THR A 389 1.13 -12.50 -4.40
CA THR A 389 2.28 -12.87 -3.57
C THR A 389 1.83 -13.20 -2.15
N ALA A 390 2.51 -14.15 -1.50
CA ALA A 390 2.19 -14.49 -0.11
C ALA A 390 2.57 -13.36 0.85
N SER A 391 3.57 -12.54 0.49
CA SER A 391 4.00 -11.37 1.25
C SER A 391 4.01 -10.13 0.39
N VAL A 392 3.91 -8.96 1.04
CA VAL A 392 4.30 -7.70 0.41
C VAL A 392 5.78 -7.79 0.06
N MET A 393 6.09 -7.72 -1.24
CA MET A 393 7.45 -7.67 -1.78
C MET A 393 7.59 -6.47 -2.69
N PHE A 394 8.27 -5.44 -2.20
CA PHE A 394 8.76 -4.31 -2.96
C PHE A 394 10.10 -3.81 -2.37
N PHE A 395 10.75 -2.90 -3.09
CA PHE A 395 12.13 -2.49 -2.86
C PHE A 395 12.33 -1.48 -1.73
N GLY A 396 13.39 -1.68 -0.93
CA GLY A 396 13.99 -0.67 -0.07
C GLY A 396 15.29 -1.21 0.53
N MET A 397 16.38 -0.44 0.53
CA MET A 397 17.56 -0.81 1.32
C MET A 397 17.30 -0.52 2.80
N LEU A 398 17.77 -1.43 3.64
CA LEU A 398 18.11 -1.09 5.02
C LEU A 398 19.49 -0.42 4.97
N LEU A 399 19.57 0.81 5.46
CA LEU A 399 20.82 1.37 5.96
C LEU A 399 20.62 1.55 7.46
#